data_AF-A0A3C1FTN3-F1
#
_entry.id   AF-A0A3C1FTN3-F1
#
_cell.length_a   1.000
_cell.length_b   1.000
_cell.length_c   1.000
_cell.angle_alpha   90.00
_cell.angle_beta   90.00
_cell.angle_gamma   90.00
#
_symmetry.space_group_name_H-M   'P 1'
#
loop_
_entity.id
_entity.type
_entity.pdbx_description
1 polymer ?
#
loop_
_entity_poly.entity_id
_entity_poly.type
_entity_poly.pdbx_seq_one_letter_code
_entity_poly.pdbx_strand_id
1 'polypeptide(L)'
;MKDKDKTRDQLLSEVEQLRQQMAELEGKESMSRQAESRLRENEEKYRSLVDSTEDSIYLIDRDYRYLFMNKKHLTRLGLLGDQFFGQPYKKY
;
A
#
# COMPACT_ATOMS: atom_id res chain seq x y z
N MET A 1 38.02 20.13 10.33
CA MET A 1 38.56 20.00 8.96
C MET A 1 39.55 18.85 8.96
N LYS A 2 39.12 17.63 8.64
CA LYS A 2 39.99 16.43 8.63
C LYS A 2 39.54 15.53 7.48
N ASP A 3 39.91 15.93 6.27
CA ASP A 3 39.76 15.04 5.11
C ASP A 3 40.61 15.58 3.98
N LYS A 4 41.88 15.18 3.86
CA LYS A 4 42.66 15.52 2.65
C LYS A 4 43.69 14.51 2.14
N ASP A 5 44.03 13.43 2.84
CA ASP A 5 44.98 12.45 2.30
C ASP A 5 44.44 11.02 2.39
N LYS A 6 43.38 10.74 1.62
CA LYS A 6 43.03 9.35 1.26
C LYS A 6 43.95 8.91 0.14
N THR A 7 44.59 7.76 0.28
CA THR A 7 45.41 7.20 -0.80
C THR A 7 44.53 6.75 -1.97
N ARG A 8 45.10 6.66 -3.17
CA ARG A 8 44.38 6.21 -4.38
C ARG A 8 43.65 4.86 -4.15
N ASP A 9 44.28 3.95 -3.42
CA ASP A 9 43.71 2.63 -3.13
C ASP A 9 42.53 2.71 -2.14
N GLN A 10 42.59 3.62 -1.17
CA GLN A 10 41.46 3.88 -0.26
C GLN A 10 40.27 4.49 -1.01
N LEU A 11 40.52 5.44 -1.93
CA LEU A 11 39.48 6.01 -2.77
C LEU A 11 38.85 4.96 -3.71
N LEU A 12 39.65 4.06 -4.27
CA LEU A 12 39.15 2.97 -5.12
C LEU A 12 38.26 2.02 -4.33
N SER A 13 38.69 1.60 -3.13
CA SER A 13 37.90 0.73 -2.25
C SER A 13 36.59 1.40 -1.83
N GLU A 14 36.59 2.71 -1.55
CA GLU A 14 35.39 3.46 -1.18
C GLU A 14 34.41 3.58 -2.36
N VAL A 15 34.91 3.81 -3.58
CA VAL A 15 34.08 3.83 -4.79
C VAL A 15 33.45 2.46 -5.05
N GLU A 16 34.18 1.37 -4.84
CA GLU A 16 33.64 0.01 -4.98
C GLU A 16 32.55 -0.27 -3.94
N GLN A 17 32.77 0.11 -2.68
CA GLN A 17 31.78 -0.02 -1.62
C GLN A 17 30.51 0.78 -1.91
N LEU A 18 30.64 2.04 -2.34
CA LEU A 18 29.50 2.87 -2.71
C LEU A 18 28.72 2.29 -3.89
N ARG A 19 29.41 1.75 -4.90
CA ARG A 19 28.76 1.07 -6.03
C ARG A 19 27.97 -0.15 -5.60
N GLN A 20 28.52 -0.95 -4.69
CA GLN A 20 27.84 -2.12 -4.16
C GLN A 20 26.59 -1.72 -3.36
N GLN A 21 26.70 -0.70 -2.52
CA GLN A 21 25.55 -0.16 -1.77
C GLN A 21 24.46 0.41 -2.68
N MET A 22 24.84 1.14 -3.75
CA MET A 22 23.87 1.64 -4.72
C MET A 22 23.11 0.50 -5.41
N ALA A 23 23.80 -0.56 -5.84
CA ALA A 23 23.16 -1.71 -6.47
C ALA A 23 22.19 -2.44 -5.52
N GLU A 24 22.55 -2.57 -4.24
CA GLU A 24 21.67 -3.16 -3.22
C GLU A 24 20.42 -2.31 -2.98
N LEU A 25 20.58 -0.97 -2.90
CA LEU A 25 19.47 -0.04 -2.72
C LEU A 25 18.52 -0.05 -3.93
N GLU A 26 19.05 -0.02 -5.14
CA GLU A 26 18.26 -0.11 -6.38
C GLU A 26 17.46 -1.43 -6.45
N GLY A 27 18.11 -2.55 -6.09
CA GLY A 27 17.45 -3.85 -5.99
C GLY A 27 16.29 -3.84 -4.99
N LYS A 28 16.51 -3.26 -3.81
CA LYS A 28 15.47 -3.14 -2.77
C LYS A 28 14.32 -2.23 -3.21
N GLU A 29 14.61 -1.09 -3.83
CA GLU A 29 13.60 -0.16 -4.34
C GLU A 29 12.76 -0.81 -5.46
N SER A 30 13.40 -1.54 -6.37
CA SER A 30 12.72 -2.30 -7.42
C SER A 30 11.78 -3.36 -6.85
N MET A 31 12.25 -4.14 -5.87
CA MET A 31 11.41 -5.13 -5.18
C MET A 31 10.24 -4.48 -4.46
N SER A 32 10.46 -3.36 -3.77
CA SER A 32 9.40 -2.61 -3.08
C SER A 32 8.33 -2.13 -4.06
N ARG A 33 8.75 -1.53 -5.19
CA ARG A 33 7.83 -1.06 -6.24
C ARG A 33 7.00 -2.20 -6.85
N GLN A 34 7.63 -3.34 -7.11
CA GLN A 34 6.91 -4.52 -7.61
C GLN A 34 5.91 -5.07 -6.60
N ALA A 35 6.27 -5.10 -5.32
CA ALA A 35 5.38 -5.55 -4.26
C ALA A 35 4.17 -4.61 -4.11
N GLU A 36 4.39 -3.30 -4.16
CA GLU A 36 3.33 -2.28 -4.12
C GLU A 36 2.39 -2.37 -5.33
N SER A 37 2.94 -2.53 -6.55
CA SER A 37 2.12 -2.70 -7.77
C SER A 37 1.24 -3.94 -7.67
N ARG A 38 1.81 -5.07 -7.26
CA ARG A 38 1.05 -6.33 -7.08
C ARG A 38 -0.01 -6.21 -6.00
N LEU A 39 0.28 -5.51 -4.91
CA LEU A 39 -0.69 -5.26 -3.84
C LEU A 39 -1.87 -4.44 -4.39
N ARG A 40 -1.57 -3.35 -5.09
CA ARG A 40 -2.58 -2.49 -5.70
C ARG A 40 -3.43 -3.22 -6.74
N GLU A 41 -2.81 -3.98 -7.63
CA GLU A 41 -3.52 -4.80 -8.64
C GLU A 41 -4.46 -5.81 -7.98
N ASN A 42 -4.00 -6.46 -6.90
CA ASN A 42 -4.84 -7.38 -6.14
C ASN A 42 -5.98 -6.65 -5.45
N GLU A 43 -5.74 -5.51 -4.80
CA GLU A 43 -6.80 -4.70 -4.18
C GLU A 43 -7.85 -4.25 -5.19
N GLU A 44 -7.44 -3.78 -6.36
CA GLU A 44 -8.33 -3.37 -7.45
C GLU A 44 -9.13 -4.56 -7.99
N LYS A 45 -8.50 -5.73 -8.15
CA LYS A 45 -9.16 -6.98 -8.56
C LYS A 45 -10.20 -7.44 -7.54
N TYR A 46 -9.85 -7.47 -6.25
CA TYR A 46 -10.78 -7.86 -5.19
C TYR A 46 -11.93 -6.86 -5.07
N ARG A 47 -11.65 -5.56 -5.14
CA ARG A 47 -12.68 -4.51 -5.14
C ARG A 47 -13.64 -4.66 -6.32
N SER A 48 -13.12 -4.93 -7.51
CA SER A 48 -13.94 -5.16 -8.71
C SER A 48 -14.83 -6.39 -8.57
N LEU A 49 -14.30 -7.48 -8.00
CA LEU A 49 -15.05 -8.70 -7.73
C LEU A 49 -16.22 -8.44 -6.77
N VAL A 50 -15.97 -7.82 -5.62
CA VAL A 50 -17.04 -7.55 -4.62
C VAL A 50 -18.02 -6.48 -5.08
N ASP A 51 -17.59 -5.53 -5.91
CA ASP A 51 -18.48 -4.53 -6.50
C ASP A 51 -19.36 -5.10 -7.63
N SER A 52 -18.95 -6.21 -8.25
CA SER A 52 -19.71 -6.85 -9.33
C SER A 52 -20.90 -7.69 -8.84
N THR A 53 -20.99 -7.97 -7.55
CA THR A 53 -22.13 -8.72 -6.98
C THR A 53 -23.31 -7.80 -6.65
N GLU A 54 -24.52 -8.38 -6.75
CA GLU A 54 -25.77 -7.75 -6.32
C GLU A 54 -26.03 -7.90 -4.81
N ASP A 55 -25.18 -8.64 -4.10
CA ASP A 55 -25.26 -8.79 -2.65
C ASP A 55 -24.64 -7.59 -1.92
N SER A 56 -25.20 -7.27 -0.75
CA SER A 56 -24.59 -6.31 0.17
C SER A 56 -23.38 -6.93 0.87
N ILE A 57 -22.19 -6.42 0.59
CA ILE A 57 -20.95 -6.84 1.24
C ILE A 57 -20.40 -5.68 2.05
N TYR A 58 -20.12 -5.91 3.33
CA TYR A 58 -19.52 -4.92 4.22
C TYR A 58 -18.66 -5.59 5.28
N LEU A 59 -17.71 -4.83 5.83
CA LEU A 59 -16.89 -5.23 6.96
C LEU A 59 -17.11 -4.24 8.11
N ILE A 60 -17.15 -4.76 9.33
CA ILE A 60 -17.24 -3.97 10.56
C ILE A 60 -16.12 -4.33 11.51
N ASP A 61 -15.73 -3.38 12.36
CA ASP A 61 -14.85 -3.64 13.50
C ASP A 61 -15.61 -4.21 14.70
N ARG A 62 -14.90 -4.38 15.84
CA ARG A 62 -15.46 -4.90 17.09
C ARG A 62 -16.47 -3.96 17.75
N ASP A 63 -16.40 -2.67 17.45
CA ASP A 63 -17.30 -1.63 17.95
C ASP A 63 -18.46 -1.39 16.97
N TYR A 64 -18.68 -2.33 16.05
CA TYR A 64 -19.72 -2.29 15.02
C TYR A 64 -19.59 -1.09 14.08
N ARG A 65 -18.40 -0.56 13.83
CA ARG A 65 -18.21 0.53 12.86
C ARG A 65 -17.81 -0.02 11.50
N TYR A 66 -18.34 0.59 10.44
CA TYR A 66 -18.00 0.15 9.09
C TYR A 66 -16.53 0.47 8.74
N LEU A 67 -15.83 -0.57 8.27
CA LEU A 67 -14.48 -0.52 7.73
C LEU A 67 -14.47 -0.59 6.19
N PHE A 68 -15.49 -1.22 5.60
CA PHE A 68 -15.62 -1.40 4.16
C PHE A 68 -17.08 -1.60 3.77
N MET A 69 -17.45 -1.11 2.58
CA MET A 69 -18.70 -1.42 1.89
C MET A 69 -18.44 -1.56 0.39
N ASN A 70 -19.08 -2.54 -0.25
CA ASN A 70 -19.15 -2.57 -1.71
C ASN A 70 -20.14 -1.51 -2.24
N LYS A 71 -20.07 -1.21 -3.54
CA LYS A 71 -20.98 -0.24 -4.21
C LYS A 71 -22.45 -0.56 -4.01
N LYS A 72 -22.80 -1.85 -3.96
CA LYS A 72 -24.19 -2.28 -3.79
C LYS A 72 -24.73 -1.92 -2.41
N HIS A 73 -23.96 -2.14 -1.35
CA HIS A 73 -24.38 -1.78 0.01
C HIS A 73 -24.48 -0.25 0.17
N LEU A 74 -23.55 0.52 -0.41
CA LEU A 74 -23.61 1.99 -0.42
C LEU A 74 -24.89 2.51 -1.09
N THR A 75 -25.18 2.00 -2.28
CA THR A 75 -26.40 2.36 -3.03
C THR A 75 -27.66 2.03 -2.22
N ARG A 76 -27.70 0.87 -1.56
CA ARG A 76 -28.83 0.45 -0.72
C ARG A 76 -29.06 1.40 0.47
N LEU A 77 -27.99 1.97 1.03
CA LEU A 77 -28.07 2.93 2.13
C LEU A 77 -28.25 4.38 1.66
N GLY A 78 -28.20 4.64 0.35
CA GLY A 78 -28.25 6.00 -0.21
C GLY A 78 -27.00 6.83 0.11
N LEU A 79 -25.86 6.19 0.38
CA LEU A 79 -24.59 6.84 0.70
C LEU A 79 -23.71 6.94 -0.55
N LEU A 80 -22.87 7.98 -0.60
CA LEU A 80 -21.92 8.20 -1.69
C LEU A 80 -20.48 8.16 -1.19
N GLY A 81 -19.59 7.57 -1.99
CA GLY A 81 -18.17 7.49 -1.70
C GLY A 81 -17.87 6.90 -0.32
N ASP A 82 -16.99 7.56 0.43
CA ASP A 82 -16.45 7.08 1.70
C ASP A 82 -17.21 7.60 2.94
N GLN A 83 -18.45 8.09 2.75
CA GLN A 83 -19.29 8.67 3.82
C GLN A 83 -19.66 7.69 4.95
N PHE A 84 -19.35 6.41 4.80
CA PHE A 84 -19.67 5.35 5.75
C PHE A 84 -18.57 5.08 6.79
N PHE A 85 -17.32 5.54 6.57
CA PHE A 85 -16.21 5.19 7.47
C PHE A 85 -16.47 5.65 8.90
N GLY A 86 -16.32 4.73 9.86
CA GLY A 86 -16.49 5.00 11.28
C GLY A 86 -17.94 5.16 11.74
N GLN A 87 -18.91 5.12 10.83
CA GLN A 87 -20.34 5.14 11.17
C GLN A 87 -20.72 3.81 11.84
N PRO A 88 -21.52 3.83 12.92
CA PRO A 88 -21.98 2.61 13.56
C PRO A 88 -22.97 1.87 12.67
N TYR A 89 -22.83 0.55 12.63
CA TYR A 89 -23.79 -0.38 12.07
C TYR A 89 -25.07 -0.29 12.88
N LYS A 90 -26.08 0.39 12.33
CA LYS A 90 -27.41 0.44 12.92
C LYS A 90 -28.12 -0.89 12.63
N LYS A 91 -28.13 -1.75 13.63
CA LYS A 91 -29.00 -2.93 13.68
C LYS A 91 -30.42 -2.40 13.88
N TYR A 92 -31.19 -2.31 12.79
CA TYR A 92 -32.66 -2.16 12.89
C TYR A 92 -33.26 -3.41 13.54
#